data_AF-A0A1P8K8U8-F1
#
_entry.id   AF-A0A1P8K8U8-F1
#
_cell.length_a   1.000
_cell.length_b   1.000
_cell.length_c   1.000
_cell.angle_alpha   90.00
_cell.angle_beta   90.00
_cell.angle_gamma   90.00
#
_symmetry.space_group_name_H-M   'P 1'
#
loop_
_entity.id
_entity.type
_entity.pdbx_description
1 polymer ?
#
loop_
_entity_poly.entity_id
_entity_poly.type
_entity_poly.pdbx_seq_one_letter_code
_entity_poly.pdbx_strand_id
1 'polypeptide(L)'
;MVAENRPKPGPEPHAMQNELITPSLWRRMASWMYEGLLLFGVVFIAGYLFGTLSQTRNAMDNRHALQAFLFVVFGIYFVWFWAKGQTLAMKTWNIRVVDRHGMPITQKRALGRYILSWLWLLPPLVAIAPFQLSGPETAVILIGWVAVWALLARFHPQGQFWHDVWAGTRLVHSLPLSR
;
A
#
# COMPACT_ATOMS: atom_id res chain seq x y z
N MET A 1 32.09 -41.99 -22.04
CA MET A 1 32.01 -40.60 -21.56
C MET A 1 30.82 -40.51 -20.61
N VAL A 2 31.07 -40.60 -19.30
CA VAL A 2 30.01 -40.50 -18.28
C VAL A 2 29.79 -39.02 -18.01
N ALA A 3 28.60 -38.51 -18.35
CA ALA A 3 28.21 -37.15 -18.01
C ALA A 3 27.99 -37.08 -16.49
N GLU A 4 28.92 -36.42 -15.80
CA GLU A 4 28.84 -36.19 -14.37
C GLU A 4 27.68 -35.22 -14.07
N ASN A 5 26.56 -35.78 -13.60
CA ASN A 5 25.39 -35.03 -13.18
C ASN A 5 25.68 -34.40 -11.80
N ARG A 6 26.43 -33.29 -11.78
CA ARG A 6 26.66 -32.53 -10.54
C ARG A 6 25.33 -31.95 -10.05
N PRO A 7 24.95 -32.15 -8.78
CA PRO A 7 23.79 -31.49 -8.21
C PRO A 7 23.99 -29.97 -8.30
N LYS A 8 22.96 -29.25 -8.78
CA LYS A 8 22.95 -27.79 -8.78
C LYS A 8 23.18 -27.32 -7.33
N PRO A 9 24.16 -26.45 -7.08
CA PRO A 9 24.36 -25.91 -5.74
C PRO A 9 23.05 -25.24 -5.27
N GLY A 10 22.65 -25.53 -4.04
CA GLY A 10 21.53 -24.83 -3.41
C GLY A 10 21.81 -23.33 -3.37
N PRO A 11 20.76 -22.47 -3.32
CA PRO A 11 20.96 -21.02 -3.29
C PRO A 11 21.90 -20.64 -2.14
N GLU A 12 22.95 -19.87 -2.45
CA GLU A 12 23.94 -19.47 -1.47
C GLU A 12 23.31 -18.66 -0.32
N PRO A 13 23.79 -18.80 0.93
CA PRO A 13 23.24 -18.09 2.10
C PRO A 13 23.17 -16.55 1.92
N HIS A 14 24.07 -15.97 1.13
CA HIS A 14 24.09 -14.54 0.79
C HIS A 14 22.95 -14.13 -0.16
N ALA A 15 22.46 -15.04 -1.01
CA ALA A 15 21.34 -14.77 -1.91
C ALA A 15 20.03 -14.55 -1.13
N MET A 16 19.79 -15.32 -0.05
CA MET A 16 18.62 -15.14 0.81
C MET A 16 18.67 -13.85 1.64
N GLN A 17 19.87 -13.39 2.02
CA GLN A 17 20.03 -12.14 2.79
C GLN A 17 19.75 -10.89 1.94
N ASN A 18 19.97 -10.97 0.61
CA ASN A 18 19.60 -9.92 -0.34
C ASN A 18 18.08 -9.80 -0.59
N GLU A 19 17.26 -10.77 -0.16
CA GLU A 19 15.82 -10.77 -0.45
C GLU A 19 15.02 -9.78 0.42
N LEU A 20 15.58 -9.32 1.54
CA LEU A 20 14.87 -8.44 2.49
C LEU A 20 15.31 -6.97 2.44
N ILE A 21 15.96 -6.56 1.36
CA ILE A 21 16.41 -5.17 1.19
C ILE A 21 15.20 -4.24 1.05
N THR A 22 15.10 -3.27 1.95
CA THR A 22 14.10 -2.20 1.90
C THR A 22 14.33 -1.33 0.66
N PRO A 23 13.33 -1.15 -0.23
CA PRO A 23 13.45 -0.26 -1.37
C PRO A 23 13.71 1.18 -0.94
N SER A 24 14.44 1.93 -1.78
CA SER A 24 14.69 3.35 -1.54
C SER A 24 13.38 4.12 -1.32
N LEU A 25 13.43 5.16 -0.48
CA LEU A 25 12.23 5.94 -0.15
C LEU A 25 11.57 6.51 -1.42
N TRP A 26 12.37 6.98 -2.38
CA TRP A 26 11.87 7.46 -3.67
C TRP A 26 11.02 6.42 -4.40
N ARG A 27 11.49 5.18 -4.55
CA ARG A 27 10.71 4.10 -5.20
C ARG A 27 9.42 3.79 -4.46
N ARG A 28 9.44 3.82 -3.13
CA ARG A 28 8.23 3.64 -2.31
C ARG A 28 7.24 4.78 -2.48
N MET A 29 7.71 6.02 -2.52
CA MET A 29 6.85 7.19 -2.76
C MET A 29 6.30 7.22 -4.19
N ALA A 30 7.09 6.82 -5.18
CA ALA A 30 6.63 6.68 -6.56
C ALA A 30 5.57 5.57 -6.69
N SER A 31 5.76 4.43 -6.00
CA SER A 31 4.74 3.39 -5.90
C SER A 31 3.49 3.86 -5.16
N TRP A 32 3.63 4.64 -4.09
CA TRP A 32 2.50 5.22 -3.36
C TRP A 32 1.69 6.19 -4.23
N MET A 33 2.36 7.05 -4.99
CA MET A 33 1.74 7.97 -5.94
C MET A 33 1.03 7.21 -7.07
N TYR A 34 1.69 6.19 -7.62
CA TYR A 34 1.11 5.34 -8.66
C TYR A 34 -0.14 4.61 -8.15
N GLU A 35 -0.10 4.09 -6.91
CA GLU A 35 -1.27 3.49 -6.28
C GLU A 35 -2.43 4.48 -6.17
N GLY A 36 -2.15 5.74 -5.81
CA GLY A 36 -3.15 6.81 -5.80
C GLY A 36 -3.82 7.01 -7.17
N LEU A 37 -3.04 6.99 -8.27
CA LEU A 37 -3.56 7.07 -9.63
C LEU A 37 -4.44 5.85 -9.99
N LEU A 38 -4.06 4.65 -9.58
CA LEU A 38 -4.89 3.45 -9.80
C LEU A 38 -6.19 3.51 -9.01
N LEU A 39 -6.12 3.91 -7.74
CA LEU A 39 -7.29 4.04 -6.88
C LEU A 39 -8.25 5.12 -7.37
N PHE A 40 -7.74 6.20 -7.98
CA PHE A 40 -8.59 7.19 -8.63
C PHE A 40 -9.51 6.52 -9.65
N GLY A 41 -9.00 5.65 -10.53
CA GLY A 41 -9.82 4.86 -11.45
C GLY A 41 -10.81 3.91 -10.75
N VAL A 42 -10.38 3.25 -9.66
CA VAL A 42 -11.26 2.39 -8.85
C VAL A 42 -12.43 3.17 -8.27
N VAL A 43 -12.21 4.41 -7.80
CA VAL A 43 -13.27 5.28 -7.26
C VAL A 43 -14.34 5.60 -8.28
N PHE A 44 -13.98 5.87 -9.54
CA PHE A 44 -14.99 6.12 -10.59
C PHE A 44 -15.87 4.91 -10.84
N ILE A 45 -15.26 3.73 -10.99
CA ILE A 45 -16.00 2.49 -11.25
C ILE A 45 -16.89 2.14 -10.06
N ALA A 46 -16.35 2.23 -8.84
CA ALA A 46 -17.09 1.97 -7.62
C ALA A 46 -18.23 2.99 -7.40
N GLY A 47 -17.97 4.27 -7.63
CA GLY A 47 -18.98 5.34 -7.55
C GLY A 47 -20.11 5.15 -8.57
N TYR A 48 -19.77 4.78 -9.81
CA TYR A 48 -20.76 4.44 -10.83
C TYR A 48 -21.61 3.23 -10.42
N LEU A 49 -20.97 2.15 -9.95
CA LEU A 49 -21.68 0.95 -9.49
C LEU A 49 -22.58 1.23 -8.28
N PHE A 50 -22.12 2.03 -7.33
CA PHE A 50 -22.93 2.46 -6.19
C PHE A 50 -24.15 3.28 -6.66
N GLY A 51 -23.93 4.25 -7.55
CA GLY A 51 -25.01 5.08 -8.10
C GLY A 51 -26.09 4.28 -8.82
N THR A 52 -25.71 3.28 -9.63
CA THR A 52 -26.66 2.43 -10.37
C THR A 52 -27.44 1.50 -9.43
N LEU A 53 -26.79 0.89 -8.44
CA LEU A 53 -27.43 -0.03 -7.49
C LEU A 53 -28.32 0.69 -6.48
N SER A 54 -27.92 1.87 -6.02
CA SER A 54 -28.64 2.60 -4.97
C SER A 54 -29.75 3.52 -5.50
N GLN A 55 -30.02 3.53 -6.81
CA GLN A 55 -31.04 4.37 -7.47
C GLN A 55 -31.02 5.83 -6.98
N THR A 56 -29.82 6.32 -6.65
CA THR A 56 -29.66 7.55 -5.85
C THR A 56 -29.90 8.77 -6.72
N ARG A 57 -31.00 9.49 -6.46
CA ARG A 57 -31.32 10.75 -7.15
C ARG A 57 -30.50 11.94 -6.63
N ASN A 58 -30.00 11.89 -5.38
CA ASN A 58 -29.17 12.92 -4.75
C ASN A 58 -27.91 12.31 -4.10
N ALA A 59 -26.73 12.70 -4.57
CA ALA A 59 -25.44 12.20 -4.06
C ALA A 59 -25.15 12.57 -2.58
N MET A 60 -25.81 13.60 -2.06
CA MET A 60 -25.58 14.11 -0.70
C MET A 60 -26.22 13.24 0.40
N ASP A 61 -27.33 12.57 0.11
CA ASP A 61 -28.06 11.76 1.11
C ASP A 61 -27.28 10.49 1.49
N ASN A 62 -26.54 9.94 0.53
CA ASN A 62 -25.81 8.68 0.69
C ASN A 62 -24.30 8.86 0.86
N ARG A 63 -23.82 10.06 1.24
CA ARG A 63 -22.37 10.34 1.36
C ARG A 63 -21.64 9.34 2.26
N HIS A 64 -22.23 9.01 3.41
CA HIS A 64 -21.64 8.10 4.39
C HIS A 64 -21.70 6.66 3.90
N ALA A 65 -22.78 6.29 3.21
CA ALA A 65 -22.92 4.98 2.58
C ALA A 65 -21.91 4.79 1.44
N LEU A 66 -21.69 5.81 0.61
CA LEU A 66 -20.67 5.80 -0.44
C LEU A 66 -19.26 5.73 0.16
N GLN A 67 -18.98 6.49 1.22
CA GLN A 67 -17.69 6.41 1.94
C GLN A 67 -17.45 5.00 2.51
N ALA A 68 -18.47 4.39 3.15
CA ALA A 68 -18.38 3.02 3.65
C ALA A 68 -18.21 2.01 2.51
N PHE A 69 -18.91 2.18 1.40
CA PHE A 69 -18.77 1.35 0.21
C PHE A 69 -17.36 1.42 -0.37
N LEU A 70 -16.82 2.63 -0.57
CA LEU A 70 -15.44 2.83 -1.03
C LEU A 70 -14.41 2.25 -0.05
N PHE A 71 -14.63 2.41 1.26
CA PHE A 71 -13.79 1.80 2.29
C PHE A 71 -13.75 0.27 2.17
N VAL A 72 -14.89 -0.37 1.88
CA VAL A 72 -14.94 -1.83 1.66
C VAL A 72 -14.26 -2.22 0.34
N VAL A 73 -14.53 -1.50 -0.75
CA VAL A 73 -13.92 -1.76 -2.06
C VAL A 73 -12.39 -1.66 -2.00
N PHE A 74 -11.86 -0.60 -1.36
CA PHE A 74 -10.43 -0.45 -1.13
C PHE A 74 -9.87 -1.55 -0.22
N GLY A 75 -10.61 -1.93 0.83
CA GLY A 75 -10.25 -3.04 1.70
C GLY A 75 -10.08 -4.34 0.90
N ILE A 76 -11.06 -4.70 0.08
CA ILE A 76 -11.01 -5.89 -0.77
C ILE A 76 -9.83 -5.82 -1.73
N TYR A 77 -9.66 -4.68 -2.43
CA TYR A 77 -8.55 -4.45 -3.35
C TYR A 77 -7.20 -4.70 -2.66
N PHE A 78 -6.90 -3.95 -1.60
CA PHE A 78 -5.60 -4.00 -0.95
C PHE A 78 -5.34 -5.33 -0.25
N VAL A 79 -6.32 -5.86 0.49
CA VAL A 79 -6.16 -7.14 1.22
C VAL A 79 -5.84 -8.26 0.24
N TRP A 80 -6.54 -8.32 -0.90
CA TRP A 80 -6.30 -9.35 -1.90
C TRP A 80 -4.93 -9.21 -2.58
N PHE A 81 -4.58 -8.02 -3.05
CA PHE A 81 -3.29 -7.81 -3.74
C PHE A 81 -2.10 -7.99 -2.80
N TRP A 82 -2.19 -7.53 -1.54
CA TRP A 82 -1.11 -7.68 -0.58
C TRP A 82 -0.98 -9.11 -0.07
N ALA A 83 -2.07 -9.88 0.08
CA ALA A 83 -1.97 -11.32 0.34
C ALA A 83 -1.26 -12.08 -0.79
N LYS A 84 -1.34 -11.57 -2.03
CA LYS A 84 -0.54 -12.04 -3.18
C LYS A 84 0.85 -11.41 -3.28
N GLY A 85 1.22 -10.55 -2.34
CA GLY A 85 2.52 -9.92 -2.19
C GLY A 85 2.73 -8.61 -2.96
N GLN A 86 1.92 -8.26 -3.96
CA GLN A 86 2.14 -7.05 -4.77
C GLN A 86 0.85 -6.50 -5.37
N THR A 87 0.65 -5.19 -5.27
CA THR A 87 -0.29 -4.44 -6.14
C THR A 87 0.34 -4.20 -7.51
N LEU A 88 -0.46 -3.72 -8.46
CA LEU A 88 0.05 -3.35 -9.77
C LEU A 88 1.11 -2.23 -9.67
N ALA A 89 0.89 -1.21 -8.84
CA ALA A 89 1.87 -0.15 -8.61
C ALA A 89 3.18 -0.71 -8.03
N MET A 90 3.09 -1.62 -7.06
CA MET A 90 4.27 -2.26 -6.47
C MET A 90 5.05 -3.08 -7.50
N LYS A 91 4.37 -3.78 -8.42
CA LYS A 91 5.02 -4.50 -9.52
C LYS A 91 5.78 -3.55 -10.44
N THR A 92 5.18 -2.44 -10.84
CA THR A 92 5.83 -1.41 -11.69
C THR A 92 7.15 -0.94 -11.10
N TRP A 93 7.20 -0.81 -9.77
CA TRP A 93 8.38 -0.32 -9.06
C TRP A 93 9.25 -1.41 -8.46
N ASN A 94 9.05 -2.69 -8.78
CA ASN A 94 9.81 -3.84 -8.26
C ASN A 94 9.82 -3.94 -6.72
N ILE A 95 8.66 -3.74 -6.10
CA ILE A 95 8.44 -3.78 -4.65
C ILE A 95 7.52 -4.96 -4.33
N ARG A 96 7.77 -5.65 -3.21
CA ARG A 96 6.89 -6.70 -2.67
C ARG A 96 6.63 -6.45 -1.20
N VAL A 97 5.41 -6.74 -0.74
CA VAL A 97 5.09 -6.82 0.68
C VAL A 97 5.24 -8.26 1.17
N VAL A 98 5.99 -8.41 2.25
CA VAL A 98 6.23 -9.68 2.93
C VAL A 98 6.11 -9.48 4.44
N ASP A 99 6.09 -10.56 5.20
CA ASP A 99 6.17 -10.47 6.65
C ASP A 99 7.60 -10.30 7.16
N ARG A 100 7.75 -10.29 8.49
CA ARG A 100 9.06 -10.12 9.15
C ARG A 100 10.09 -11.19 8.79
N HIS A 101 9.66 -12.35 8.30
CA HIS A 101 10.50 -13.46 7.89
C HIS A 101 10.67 -13.56 6.37
N GLY A 102 10.09 -12.64 5.59
CA GLY A 102 10.12 -12.70 4.13
C GLY A 102 9.01 -13.55 3.52
N MET A 103 8.09 -14.08 4.33
CA MET A 103 7.02 -14.94 3.85
C MET A 103 5.83 -14.12 3.33
N PRO A 104 4.99 -14.70 2.45
CA PRO A 104 3.73 -14.09 2.05
C PRO A 104 2.86 -13.76 3.26
N ILE A 105 2.21 -12.59 3.25
CA ILE A 105 1.35 -12.18 4.35
C ILE A 105 -0.03 -12.85 4.26
N THR A 106 -0.61 -13.18 5.42
CA THR A 106 -1.99 -13.68 5.48
C THR A 106 -3.00 -12.55 5.23
N GLN A 107 -4.23 -12.91 4.83
CA GLN A 107 -5.31 -11.92 4.66
C GLN A 107 -5.59 -11.12 5.95
N LYS A 108 -5.52 -11.76 7.12
CA LYS A 108 -5.67 -11.09 8.42
C LYS A 108 -4.61 -10.01 8.63
N ARG A 109 -3.36 -10.30 8.27
CA ARG A 109 -2.25 -9.34 8.36
C ARG A 109 -2.39 -8.22 7.33
N ALA A 110 -2.82 -8.55 6.11
CA ALA A 110 -3.12 -7.57 5.08
C ALA A 110 -4.26 -6.61 5.48
N LEU A 111 -5.29 -7.11 6.18
CA LEU A 111 -6.37 -6.29 6.72
C LEU A 111 -5.87 -5.36 7.82
N GLY A 112 -5.06 -5.86 8.76
CA GLY A 112 -4.43 -5.02 9.78
C GLY A 112 -3.57 -3.92 9.16
N ARG A 113 -2.80 -4.25 8.12
CA ARG A 113 -2.06 -3.27 7.32
C ARG A 113 -2.97 -2.24 6.66
N TYR A 114 -4.12 -2.66 6.11
CA TYR A 114 -5.08 -1.77 5.47
C TYR A 114 -5.64 -0.73 6.45
N ILE A 115 -6.05 -1.17 7.64
CA ILE A 115 -6.52 -0.27 8.70
C ILE A 115 -5.42 0.73 9.10
N LEU A 116 -4.18 0.26 9.27
CA LEU A 116 -3.05 1.13 9.64
C LEU A 116 -2.63 2.08 8.51
N SER A 117 -2.85 1.73 7.24
CA SER A 117 -2.57 2.61 6.11
C SER A 117 -3.43 3.87 6.10
N TRP A 118 -4.58 3.90 6.78
CA TRP A 118 -5.38 5.11 6.94
C TRP A 118 -4.68 6.21 7.74
N LEU A 119 -3.61 5.90 8.49
CA LEU A 119 -2.75 6.90 9.14
C LEU A 119 -2.07 7.86 8.16
N TRP A 120 -1.97 7.49 6.88
CA TRP A 120 -1.48 8.40 5.84
C TRP A 120 -2.41 9.59 5.61
N LEU A 121 -3.71 9.48 5.90
CA LEU A 121 -4.72 10.47 5.51
C LEU A 121 -5.68 10.89 6.63
N LEU A 122 -6.11 9.98 7.51
CA LEU A 122 -7.11 10.30 8.54
C LEU A 122 -6.65 11.30 9.60
N PRO A 123 -5.42 11.21 10.17
CA PRO A 123 -5.02 12.13 11.23
C PRO A 123 -5.13 13.62 10.84
N PRO A 124 -4.60 14.10 9.69
CA PRO A 124 -4.78 15.49 9.31
C PRO A 124 -6.24 15.81 9.00
N LEU A 125 -7.01 14.91 8.37
CA LEU A 125 -8.43 15.16 8.06
C LEU A 125 -9.28 15.34 9.32
N VAL A 126 -9.07 14.51 10.35
CA VAL A 126 -9.76 14.62 11.63
C VAL A 126 -9.30 15.88 12.38
N ALA A 127 -8.01 16.17 12.37
CA ALA A 127 -7.46 17.36 13.02
C ALA A 127 -8.00 18.66 12.41
N ILE A 128 -8.17 18.72 11.08
CA ILE A 128 -8.68 19.93 10.41
C ILE A 128 -10.21 20.02 10.35
N ALA A 129 -10.95 18.93 10.59
CA ALA A 129 -12.41 18.90 10.48
C ALA A 129 -13.18 20.03 11.21
N PRO A 130 -12.78 20.49 12.41
CA PRO A 130 -13.47 21.60 13.07
C PRO A 130 -13.07 22.99 12.50
N PHE A 131 -12.04 23.06 11.67
CA PHE A 131 -11.54 24.29 11.08
C PHE A 131 -12.16 24.45 9.68
N GLN A 132 -12.76 25.60 9.39
CA GLN A 132 -13.34 25.91 8.07
C GLN A 132 -12.24 26.31 7.08
N LEU A 133 -11.26 25.43 6.88
CA LEU A 133 -10.14 25.68 5.99
C LEU A 133 -10.58 25.63 4.52
N SER A 134 -9.94 26.46 3.71
CA SER A 134 -10.04 26.40 2.26
C SER A 134 -9.41 25.12 1.69
N GLY A 135 -9.76 24.81 0.45
CA GLY A 135 -9.18 23.67 -0.29
C GLY A 135 -7.65 23.69 -0.35
N PRO A 136 -6.99 24.82 -0.68
CA PRO A 136 -5.53 24.92 -0.70
C PRO A 136 -4.88 24.70 0.67
N GLU A 137 -5.44 25.27 1.75
CA GLU A 137 -4.91 25.08 3.11
C GLU A 137 -4.98 23.61 3.52
N THR A 138 -6.11 22.96 3.25
CA THR A 138 -6.29 21.52 3.45
C THR A 138 -5.25 20.71 2.68
N ALA A 139 -4.99 21.06 1.42
CA ALA A 139 -4.00 20.39 0.59
C ALA A 139 -2.57 20.54 1.14
N VAL A 140 -2.19 21.73 1.60
CA VAL A 140 -0.86 21.97 2.20
C VAL A 140 -0.67 21.13 3.46
N ILE A 141 -1.69 21.07 4.34
CA ILE A 141 -1.63 20.26 5.56
C ILE A 141 -1.53 18.77 5.23
N LEU A 142 -2.31 18.27 4.27
CA LEU A 142 -2.26 16.87 3.84
C LEU A 142 -0.90 16.51 3.25
N ILE A 143 -0.36 17.34 2.35
CA ILE A 143 0.95 17.11 1.74
C ILE A 143 2.05 17.17 2.80
N GLY A 144 2.00 18.14 3.72
CA GLY A 144 2.92 18.25 4.84
C GLY A 144 2.88 17.01 5.73
N TRP A 145 1.70 16.50 6.06
CA TRP A 145 1.53 15.27 6.83
C TRP A 145 2.10 14.05 6.11
N VAL A 146 1.80 13.88 4.82
CA VAL A 146 2.36 12.79 3.99
C VAL A 146 3.89 12.86 3.97
N ALA A 147 4.47 14.06 3.83
CA ALA A 147 5.91 14.26 3.87
C ALA A 147 6.50 13.89 5.24
N VAL A 148 5.92 14.35 6.34
CA VAL A 148 6.34 13.99 7.70
C VAL A 148 6.32 12.48 7.87
N TRP A 149 5.20 11.82 7.53
CA TRP A 149 5.05 10.38 7.69
C TRP A 149 6.01 9.58 6.80
N ALA A 150 6.28 10.04 5.59
CA ALA A 150 7.28 9.45 4.71
C ALA A 150 8.71 9.59 5.26
N LEU A 151 9.05 10.76 5.81
CA LEU A 151 10.35 11.05 6.41
C LEU A 151 10.56 10.27 7.71
N LEU A 152 9.49 10.01 8.47
CA LEU A 152 9.54 9.18 9.67
C LEU A 152 10.08 7.76 9.40
N ALA A 153 9.95 7.25 8.17
CA ALA A 153 10.54 5.98 7.78
C ALA A 153 12.07 5.96 7.88
N ARG A 154 12.75 7.11 7.75
CA ARG A 154 14.21 7.21 7.86
C ARG A 154 14.72 7.02 9.28
N PHE A 155 13.87 7.22 10.28
CA PHE A 155 14.21 7.04 11.69
C PHE A 155 14.03 5.60 12.17
N HIS A 156 13.38 4.75 11.39
CA HIS A 156 13.29 3.33 11.70
C HIS A 156 14.60 2.62 11.29
N PRO A 157 15.19 1.74 12.12
CA PRO A 157 16.48 1.08 11.81
C PRO A 157 16.51 0.33 10.48
N GLN A 158 15.35 -0.19 10.05
CA GLN A 158 15.18 -0.93 8.79
C GLN A 158 14.69 -0.06 7.63
N GLY A 159 14.50 1.25 7.86
CA GLY A 159 13.99 2.20 6.86
C GLY A 159 12.53 1.99 6.45
N GLN A 160 11.77 1.14 7.14
CA GLN A 160 10.37 0.78 6.81
C GLN A 160 9.39 1.86 7.26
N PHE A 161 8.21 1.92 6.63
CA PHE A 161 7.16 2.81 7.14
C PHE A 161 6.60 2.26 8.45
N TRP A 162 6.22 3.14 9.38
CA TRP A 162 5.75 2.74 10.70
C TRP A 162 4.49 1.87 10.66
N HIS A 163 3.54 2.16 9.76
CA HIS A 163 2.35 1.34 9.57
C HIS A 163 2.68 -0.10 9.14
N ASP A 164 3.73 -0.30 8.33
CA ASP A 164 4.19 -1.64 7.95
C ASP A 164 4.75 -2.38 9.17
N VAL A 165 5.59 -1.72 9.97
CA VAL A 165 6.21 -2.30 11.16
C VAL A 165 5.17 -2.75 12.19
N TRP A 166 4.16 -1.90 12.44
CA TRP A 166 3.05 -2.20 13.34
C TRP A 166 2.15 -3.31 12.80
N ALA A 167 1.94 -3.39 11.49
CA ALA A 167 1.23 -4.50 10.86
C ALA A 167 2.04 -5.82 10.85
N GLY A 168 3.32 -5.79 11.22
CA GLY A 168 4.23 -6.93 11.09
C GLY A 168 4.58 -7.25 9.64
N THR A 169 4.50 -6.26 8.76
CA THR A 169 4.86 -6.34 7.34
C THR A 169 6.12 -5.54 7.05
N ARG A 170 6.68 -5.75 5.87
CA ARG A 170 7.81 -4.98 5.35
C ARG A 170 7.76 -4.96 3.83
N LEU A 171 8.23 -3.85 3.27
CA LEU A 171 8.43 -3.70 1.83
C LEU A 171 9.85 -4.10 1.47
N VAL A 172 9.98 -5.04 0.54
CA VAL A 172 11.26 -5.56 0.06
C VAL A 172 11.39 -5.36 -1.43
N HIS A 173 12.61 -5.38 -1.94
CA HIS A 173 12.84 -5.41 -3.38
C HIS A 173 12.37 -6.74 -3.96
N SER A 174 11.58 -6.69 -5.03
CA SER A 174 11.27 -7.86 -5.86
C SER A 174 12.21 -7.89 -7.05
N LEU A 175 12.80 -9.04 -7.33
CA LEU A 175 13.46 -9.27 -8.61
C LEU A 175 12.46 -9.02 -9.75
N PRO A 176 12.90 -8.44 -10.88
CA PRO A 176 12.08 -8.38 -12.09
C PRO A 176 11.77 -9.82 -12.51
N LEU A 177 10.50 -10.14 -12.76
CA LEU A 177 10.16 -11.40 -13.42
C LEU A 177 10.81 -11.35 -14.81
N SER A 178 11.75 -12.27 -15.09
CA SER A 178 12.26 -12.47 -16.45
C SER A 178 11.05 -12.72 -17.35
N ARG A 179 10.85 -11.85 -18.33
CA ARG A 179 9.81 -12.02 -19.36
C ARG A 179 10.18 -13.19 -20.27
#